data_AF-A0A1I2N7E7-F1
#
_entry.id   AF-A0A1I2N7E7-F1
#
_cell.length_a   1.000
_cell.length_b   1.000
_cell.length_c   1.000
_cell.angle_alpha   90.00
_cell.angle_beta   90.00
_cell.angle_gamma   90.00
#
_symmetry.space_group_name_H-M   'P 1'
#
loop_
_entity.id
_entity.type
_entity.pdbx_description
1 polymer ?
#
loop_
_entity_poly.entity_id
_entity_poly.type
_entity_poly.pdbx_seq_one_letter_code
_entity_poly.pdbx_strand_id
1 'polypeptide(L)'
;MRKIISVVSFLRLKIRLGKKLKMYPQNDLSGKVDIKIEKDAEIMIGRGLHSIGPLYLKAIHSGCIILGKNCFFNHNCSITAERKIQIGDSCCFGNNLVIVDHDHDIRNITNGEFISDDIVIGNKVWVGANVTILRGTYIGDNCVIAANSVVKGNIEDGTIYREKKYIKTKTIK
;
A
#
# COMPACT_ATOMS: atom_id res chain seq x y z
N MET A 1 -23.71 14.90 0.04
CA MET A 1 -22.45 15.47 0.55
C MET A 1 -21.22 14.61 0.20
N ARG A 2 -21.13 13.33 0.60
CA ARG A 2 -19.96 12.45 0.31
C ARG A 2 -19.60 12.29 -1.18
N LYS A 3 -20.59 12.12 -2.07
CA LYS A 3 -20.37 12.06 -3.53
C LYS A 3 -19.74 13.33 -4.09
N ILE A 4 -20.15 14.51 -3.61
CA ILE A 4 -19.62 15.81 -4.06
C ILE A 4 -18.14 15.92 -3.66
N ILE A 5 -17.81 15.59 -2.41
CA ILE A 5 -16.42 15.57 -1.91
C ILE A 5 -15.56 14.65 -2.77
N SER A 6 -16.03 13.45 -3.07
CA SER A 6 -15.29 12.49 -3.88
C SER A 6 -15.03 12.99 -5.31
N VAL A 7 -16.03 13.62 -5.95
CA VAL A 7 -15.88 14.21 -7.29
C VAL A 7 -14.89 15.38 -7.27
N VAL A 8 -14.97 16.27 -6.28
CA VAL A 8 -14.03 17.40 -6.14
C VAL A 8 -12.61 16.89 -5.90
N SER A 9 -12.43 15.91 -5.01
CA SER A 9 -11.13 15.27 -4.76
C SER A 9 -10.57 14.62 -6.02
N PHE A 10 -11.39 13.90 -6.77
CA PHE A 10 -11.03 13.32 -8.06
C PHE A 10 -10.55 14.39 -9.06
N LEU A 11 -11.34 15.45 -9.28
CA LEU A 11 -10.98 16.53 -10.21
C LEU A 11 -9.68 17.22 -9.79
N ARG A 12 -9.53 17.55 -8.51
CA ARG A 12 -8.31 18.15 -7.95
C ARG A 12 -7.08 17.27 -8.20
N LEU A 13 -7.20 15.96 -7.93
CA LEU A 13 -6.10 15.01 -8.17
C LEU A 13 -5.77 14.91 -9.66
N LYS A 14 -6.78 14.85 -10.54
CA LYS A 14 -6.59 14.78 -11.99
C LYS A 14 -5.96 16.03 -12.58
N ILE A 15 -6.34 17.22 -12.11
CA ILE A 15 -5.70 18.49 -12.52
C ILE A 15 -4.23 18.51 -12.06
N ARG A 16 -3.96 18.12 -10.81
CA ARG A 16 -2.60 18.17 -10.23
C ARG A 16 -1.64 17.13 -10.82
N LEU A 17 -2.10 15.91 -11.06
CA LEU A 17 -1.24 14.76 -11.40
C LEU A 17 -1.36 14.32 -12.87
N GLY A 18 -2.32 14.87 -13.61
CA GLY A 18 -2.46 14.68 -15.05
C GLY A 18 -2.49 13.20 -15.46
N LYS A 19 -1.62 12.83 -16.41
CA LYS A 19 -1.55 11.48 -16.99
C LYS A 19 -0.90 10.44 -16.05
N LYS A 20 -0.06 10.88 -15.12
CA LYS A 20 0.67 9.99 -14.18
C LYS A 20 -0.24 9.27 -13.20
N LEU A 21 -1.43 9.84 -12.93
CA LEU A 21 -2.47 9.21 -12.15
C LEU A 21 -3.58 8.70 -13.07
N LYS A 22 -3.68 7.39 -13.25
CA LYS A 22 -4.87 6.76 -13.83
C LYS A 22 -5.85 6.47 -12.69
N MET A 23 -7.01 7.10 -12.72
CA MET A 23 -8.04 6.94 -11.70
C MET A 23 -9.43 7.21 -12.32
N TYR A 24 -10.47 6.67 -11.72
CA TYR A 24 -11.85 6.80 -12.17
C TYR A 24 -12.72 7.59 -11.16
N PRO A 25 -13.79 8.27 -11.60
CA PRO A 25 -14.61 9.12 -10.73
C PRO A 25 -15.51 8.32 -9.76
N GLN A 26 -15.63 7.00 -9.91
CA GLN A 26 -16.46 6.15 -9.03
C GLN A 26 -15.81 5.79 -7.68
N ASN A 27 -14.69 6.42 -7.34
CA ASN A 27 -13.97 6.16 -6.09
C ASN A 27 -14.53 7.05 -4.95
N ASP A 28 -14.77 6.45 -3.79
CA ASP A 28 -15.21 7.13 -2.57
C ASP A 28 -13.99 7.56 -1.74
N LEU A 29 -13.70 8.86 -1.81
CA LEU A 29 -12.58 9.47 -1.09
C LEU A 29 -13.13 10.28 0.09
N SER A 30 -13.66 9.57 1.09
CA SER A 30 -14.35 10.16 2.25
C SER A 30 -13.42 10.97 3.16
N GLY A 31 -12.15 10.59 3.29
CA GLY A 31 -11.14 11.37 4.03
C GLY A 31 -9.96 11.82 3.17
N LYS A 32 -8.90 12.30 3.84
CA LYS A 32 -7.70 12.80 3.17
C LYS A 32 -7.06 11.69 2.32
N VAL A 33 -6.79 12.00 1.05
CA VAL A 33 -5.96 11.17 0.18
C VAL A 33 -4.83 12.03 -0.35
N ASP A 34 -3.60 11.65 0.01
CA ASP A 34 -2.38 12.33 -0.42
C ASP A 34 -1.67 11.44 -1.44
N ILE A 35 -1.40 12.01 -2.61
CA ILE A 35 -0.79 11.27 -3.72
C ILE A 35 0.42 12.06 -4.20
N LYS A 36 1.61 11.44 -4.17
CA LYS A 36 2.83 12.01 -4.73
C LYS A 36 3.36 11.08 -5.81
N ILE A 37 3.62 11.64 -7.00
CA ILE A 37 4.15 10.90 -8.14
C ILE A 37 5.31 11.70 -8.71
N GLU A 38 6.51 11.13 -8.70
CA GLU A 38 7.71 11.76 -9.24
C GLU A 38 7.76 11.73 -10.78
N LYS A 39 8.87 12.16 -11.38
CA LYS A 39 8.94 12.47 -12.82
C LYS A 39 8.54 11.28 -13.69
N ASP A 40 9.11 10.12 -13.39
CA ASP A 40 9.04 8.91 -14.22
C ASP A 40 8.21 7.79 -13.56
N ALA A 41 7.50 8.14 -12.49
CA ALA A 41 6.66 7.24 -11.72
C ALA A 41 5.19 7.31 -12.15
N GLU A 42 4.42 6.26 -11.84
CA GLU A 42 3.00 6.16 -12.19
C GLU A 42 2.16 5.52 -11.07
N ILE A 43 0.90 5.94 -10.98
CA ILE A 43 -0.08 5.33 -10.07
C ILE A 43 -1.36 5.04 -10.84
N MET A 44 -1.82 3.80 -10.76
CA MET A 44 -3.07 3.31 -11.33
C MET A 44 -4.01 2.88 -10.21
N ILE A 45 -5.20 3.47 -10.18
CA ILE A 45 -6.25 3.16 -9.22
C ILE A 45 -7.47 2.66 -10.00
N GLY A 46 -7.91 1.45 -9.69
CA GLY A 46 -9.15 0.86 -10.18
C GLY A 46 -10.40 1.65 -9.77
N ARG A 47 -11.56 1.08 -10.12
CA ARG A 47 -12.87 1.63 -9.74
C ARG A 47 -13.28 1.09 -8.37
N GLY A 48 -14.05 1.89 -7.63
CA GLY A 48 -14.59 1.48 -6.33
C GLY A 48 -13.57 1.49 -5.20
N LEU A 49 -12.47 2.24 -5.33
CA LEU A 49 -11.62 2.54 -4.18
C LEU A 49 -12.47 3.26 -3.13
N HIS A 50 -12.49 2.73 -1.91
CA HIS A 50 -13.09 3.38 -0.75
C HIS A 50 -12.00 3.64 0.29
N SER A 51 -11.79 4.92 0.62
CA SER A 51 -10.80 5.33 1.62
C SER A 51 -11.44 6.19 2.70
N ILE A 52 -11.33 5.73 3.95
CA ILE A 52 -11.71 6.55 5.11
C ILE A 52 -10.67 7.64 5.39
N GLY A 53 -9.39 7.37 5.09
CA GLY A 53 -8.29 8.33 5.18
C GLY A 53 -7.78 8.61 6.60
N PRO A 54 -6.55 9.14 6.76
CA PRO A 54 -5.65 9.52 5.67
C PRO A 54 -5.07 8.31 4.92
N LEU A 55 -5.02 8.38 3.59
CA LEU A 55 -4.36 7.42 2.71
C LEU A 55 -3.22 8.13 1.97
N TYR A 56 -2.02 7.59 2.05
CA TYR A 56 -0.82 8.12 1.41
C TYR A 56 -0.37 7.15 0.31
N LEU A 57 -0.32 7.63 -0.93
CA LEU A 57 0.21 6.89 -2.08
C LEU A 57 1.39 7.67 -2.65
N LYS A 58 2.58 7.08 -2.60
CA LYS A 58 3.81 7.74 -3.06
C LYS A 58 4.56 6.84 -4.02
N ALA A 59 4.74 7.29 -5.26
CA ALA A 59 5.60 6.64 -6.23
C ALA A 59 6.80 7.55 -6.54
N ILE A 60 8.01 7.05 -6.29
CA ILE A 60 9.28 7.78 -6.44
C ILE A 60 10.12 7.19 -7.57
N HIS A 61 11.09 7.96 -8.08
CA HIS A 61 11.92 7.55 -9.21
C HIS A 61 11.07 7.02 -10.39
N SER A 62 11.17 5.74 -10.71
CA SER A 62 10.40 5.03 -11.75
C SER A 62 9.35 4.08 -11.17
N GLY A 63 8.99 4.25 -9.89
CA GLY A 63 8.12 3.38 -9.16
C GLY A 63 6.68 3.35 -9.68
N CYS A 64 6.03 2.21 -9.52
CA CYS A 64 4.65 2.00 -9.96
C CYS A 64 3.77 1.47 -8.83
N ILE A 65 2.61 2.10 -8.60
CA ILE A 65 1.56 1.55 -7.74
C ILE A 65 0.36 1.17 -8.61
N ILE A 66 -0.06 -0.08 -8.53
CA ILE A 66 -1.25 -0.60 -9.22
C ILE A 66 -2.24 -1.09 -8.16
N LEU A 67 -3.36 -0.40 -8.02
CA LEU A 67 -4.48 -0.80 -7.16
C LEU A 67 -5.62 -1.32 -8.02
N GLY A 68 -6.09 -2.53 -7.70
CA GLY A 68 -7.25 -3.14 -8.30
C GLY A 68 -8.57 -2.42 -7.98
N LYS A 69 -9.67 -3.10 -8.26
CA LYS A 69 -11.04 -2.61 -8.07
C LYS A 69 -11.53 -2.92 -6.66
N ASN A 70 -12.47 -2.13 -6.18
CA ASN A 70 -13.22 -2.40 -4.95
C ASN A 70 -12.33 -2.58 -3.70
N CYS A 71 -11.17 -1.93 -3.67
CA CYS A 71 -10.28 -1.96 -2.51
C CYS A 71 -10.74 -0.98 -1.45
N PHE A 72 -10.60 -1.38 -0.19
CA PHE A 72 -10.91 -0.56 0.97
C PHE A 72 -9.66 -0.26 1.79
N PHE A 73 -9.42 1.01 2.07
CA PHE A 73 -8.37 1.46 2.99
C PHE A 73 -8.98 2.18 4.19
N ASN A 74 -8.65 1.69 5.39
CA ASN A 74 -9.02 2.33 6.63
C ASN A 74 -8.09 3.52 6.94
N HIS A 75 -8.14 4.02 8.17
CA HIS A 75 -7.36 5.18 8.59
C HIS A 75 -5.85 4.94 8.54
N ASN A 76 -5.12 5.97 8.12
CA ASN A 76 -3.66 6.07 8.23
C ASN A 76 -2.90 4.95 7.48
N CYS A 77 -3.29 4.68 6.24
CA CYS A 77 -2.59 3.72 5.40
C CYS A 77 -1.53 4.43 4.54
N SER A 78 -0.35 3.83 4.40
CA SER A 78 0.76 4.36 3.60
C SER A 78 1.31 3.31 2.65
N ILE A 79 1.42 3.67 1.36
CA ILE A 79 1.98 2.83 0.31
C ILE A 79 3.05 3.65 -0.41
N THR A 80 4.30 3.19 -0.38
CA THR A 80 5.42 3.84 -1.08
C THR A 80 6.11 2.86 -2.01
N ALA A 81 6.08 3.15 -3.31
CA ALA A 81 6.76 2.37 -4.34
C ALA A 81 7.96 3.12 -4.92
N GLU A 82 9.11 2.47 -4.91
CA GLU A 82 10.31 2.83 -5.67
C GLU A 82 10.42 2.01 -6.95
N ARG A 83 9.93 0.76 -6.93
CA ARG A 83 9.93 -0.18 -8.05
C ARG A 83 8.52 -0.55 -8.49
N LYS A 84 7.83 -1.45 -7.78
CA LYS A 84 6.48 -1.88 -8.13
C LYS A 84 5.72 -2.47 -6.94
N ILE A 85 4.56 -1.90 -6.66
CA ILE A 85 3.57 -2.46 -5.73
C ILE A 85 2.28 -2.72 -6.50
N GLN A 86 1.85 -3.98 -6.55
CA GLN A 86 0.62 -4.41 -7.19
C GLN A 86 -0.34 -5.01 -6.17
N ILE A 87 -1.57 -4.52 -6.15
CA ILE A 87 -2.66 -4.98 -5.28
C ILE A 87 -3.84 -5.38 -6.17
N GLY A 88 -4.33 -6.60 -5.98
CA GLY A 88 -5.48 -7.16 -6.69
C GLY A 88 -6.82 -6.51 -6.33
N ASP A 89 -7.89 -7.18 -6.75
CA ASP A 89 -9.26 -6.71 -6.58
C ASP A 89 -9.82 -7.11 -5.19
N SER A 90 -10.73 -6.29 -4.67
CA SER A 90 -11.52 -6.56 -3.46
C SER A 90 -10.70 -6.78 -2.18
N CYS A 91 -9.54 -6.13 -2.06
CA CYS A 91 -8.71 -6.18 -0.86
C CYS A 91 -9.15 -5.17 0.20
N CYS A 92 -9.05 -5.56 1.46
CA CYS A 92 -9.44 -4.73 2.61
C CYS A 92 -8.25 -4.54 3.54
N PHE A 93 -7.93 -3.28 3.85
CA PHE A 93 -6.77 -2.90 4.64
C PHE A 93 -7.19 -2.19 5.93
N GLY A 94 -6.77 -2.76 7.07
CA GLY A 94 -6.97 -2.19 8.39
C GLY A 94 -6.15 -0.93 8.64
N ASN A 95 -6.32 -0.36 9.83
CA ASN A 95 -5.71 0.92 10.18
C ASN A 95 -4.17 0.83 10.21
N ASN A 96 -3.48 1.95 10.00
CA ASN A 96 -2.04 2.08 10.21
C ASN A 96 -1.20 1.09 9.39
N LEU A 97 -1.65 0.75 8.18
CA LEU A 97 -0.93 -0.10 7.25
C LEU A 97 0.30 0.61 6.67
N VAL A 98 1.41 -0.11 6.54
CA VAL A 98 2.56 0.31 5.73
C VAL A 98 2.86 -0.75 4.66
N ILE A 99 2.98 -0.34 3.40
CA ILE A 99 3.51 -1.15 2.31
C ILE A 99 4.67 -0.39 1.68
N VAL A 100 5.86 -1.01 1.65
CA VAL A 100 7.08 -0.39 1.15
C VAL A 100 7.96 -1.42 0.44
N ASP A 101 8.25 -1.17 -0.84
CA ASP A 101 8.96 -2.08 -1.74
C ASP A 101 10.48 -1.83 -1.80
N HIS A 102 11.02 -1.06 -0.85
CA HIS A 102 12.44 -0.71 -0.77
C HIS A 102 12.93 -0.54 0.67
N ASP A 103 14.23 -0.78 0.87
CA ASP A 103 14.99 -0.42 2.07
C ASP A 103 16.13 0.52 1.69
N HIS A 104 16.66 1.29 2.65
CA HIS A 104 17.97 1.93 2.47
C HIS A 104 19.09 0.87 2.46
N ASP A 105 20.10 1.04 1.60
CA ASP A 105 21.32 0.26 1.73
C ASP A 105 22.07 0.66 3.00
N ILE A 106 21.98 -0.19 4.02
CA ILE A 106 22.64 0.01 5.32
C ILE A 106 24.17 0.07 5.22
N ARG A 107 24.76 -0.44 4.13
CA ARG A 107 26.21 -0.37 3.90
C ARG A 107 26.65 1.03 3.51
N ASN A 108 25.75 1.82 2.92
CA ASN A 108 26.03 3.16 2.39
C ASN A 108 24.85 4.13 2.66
N ILE A 109 24.41 4.21 3.92
CA ILE A 109 23.16 4.91 4.29
C ILE A 109 23.14 6.41 3.91
N THR A 110 24.32 7.03 3.75
CA THR A 110 24.48 8.44 3.38
C THR A 110 24.25 8.72 1.90
N ASN A 111 24.35 7.70 1.03
CA ASN A 111 24.29 7.89 -0.42
C ASN A 111 22.85 7.89 -0.96
N GLY A 112 21.86 7.57 -0.11
CA GLY A 112 20.45 7.58 -0.48
C GLY A 112 20.03 6.44 -1.41
N GLU A 113 20.88 5.43 -1.61
CA GLU A 113 20.57 4.28 -2.45
C GLU A 113 19.55 3.35 -1.80
N PHE A 114 18.65 2.83 -2.63
CA PHE A 114 17.60 1.90 -2.23
C PHE A 114 17.87 0.49 -2.75
N ILE A 115 17.52 -0.50 -1.94
CA ILE A 115 17.41 -1.90 -2.35
C ILE A 115 15.92 -2.20 -2.49
N SER A 116 15.46 -2.43 -3.72
CA SER A 116 14.04 -2.55 -4.04
C SER A 116 13.69 -3.89 -4.67
N ASP A 117 12.50 -4.39 -4.36
CA ASP A 117 11.94 -5.62 -4.94
C ASP A 117 10.42 -5.57 -4.94
N ASP A 118 9.80 -6.15 -5.96
CA ASP A 118 8.36 -6.06 -6.21
C ASP A 118 7.55 -6.57 -5.01
N ILE A 119 6.38 -5.94 -4.77
CA ILE A 119 5.35 -6.47 -3.88
C ILE A 119 4.11 -6.80 -4.70
N VAL A 120 3.59 -8.02 -4.52
CA VAL A 120 2.37 -8.47 -5.17
C VAL A 120 1.39 -8.98 -4.12
N ILE A 121 0.20 -8.39 -4.08
CA ILE A 121 -0.92 -8.82 -3.25
C ILE A 121 -2.04 -9.25 -4.20
N GLY A 122 -2.53 -10.48 -4.02
CA GLY A 122 -3.61 -11.08 -4.78
C GLY A 122 -4.97 -10.42 -4.54
N ASN A 123 -6.02 -11.12 -4.92
CA ASN A 123 -7.41 -10.70 -4.80
C ASN A 123 -8.01 -11.12 -3.45
N LYS A 124 -8.99 -10.37 -2.97
CA LYS A 124 -9.79 -10.68 -1.76
C LYS A 124 -8.93 -10.90 -0.51
N VAL A 125 -7.79 -10.20 -0.42
CA VAL A 125 -6.91 -10.25 0.75
C VAL A 125 -7.43 -9.31 1.82
N TRP A 126 -7.51 -9.79 3.06
CA TRP A 126 -7.79 -8.96 4.23
C TRP A 126 -6.52 -8.77 5.06
N VAL A 127 -6.12 -7.52 5.28
CA VAL A 127 -4.95 -7.16 6.06
C VAL A 127 -5.39 -6.45 7.34
N GLY A 128 -4.99 -6.99 8.50
CA GLY A 128 -5.29 -6.44 9.80
C GLY A 128 -4.60 -5.10 10.08
N ALA A 129 -4.95 -4.47 11.20
CA ALA A 129 -4.36 -3.19 11.59
C ALA A 129 -2.87 -3.30 11.97
N ASN A 130 -2.13 -2.21 11.79
CA ASN A 130 -0.69 -2.08 12.10
C ASN A 130 0.18 -3.14 11.40
N VAL A 131 -0.20 -3.57 10.20
CA VAL A 131 0.63 -4.49 9.41
C VAL A 131 1.67 -3.69 8.62
N THR A 132 2.87 -4.25 8.48
CA THR A 132 3.90 -3.76 7.56
C THR A 132 4.23 -4.84 6.54
N ILE A 133 4.12 -4.52 5.25
CA ILE A 133 4.46 -5.41 4.13
C ILE A 133 5.73 -4.90 3.46
N LEU A 134 6.77 -5.75 3.44
CA LEU A 134 8.11 -5.38 2.99
C LEU A 134 8.38 -5.82 1.55
N ARG A 135 9.41 -5.24 0.93
CA ARG A 135 9.88 -5.60 -0.41
C ARG A 135 10.04 -7.11 -0.64
N GLY A 136 9.78 -7.56 -1.87
CA GLY A 136 9.91 -8.97 -2.27
C GLY A 136 8.83 -9.86 -1.66
N THR A 137 7.69 -9.29 -1.27
CA THR A 137 6.57 -10.03 -0.66
C THR A 137 5.52 -10.37 -1.69
N TYR A 138 5.10 -11.62 -1.69
CA TYR A 138 4.00 -12.15 -2.49
C TYR A 138 2.92 -12.67 -1.56
N ILE A 139 1.71 -12.15 -1.68
CA ILE A 139 0.54 -12.61 -0.92
C ILE A 139 -0.49 -13.14 -1.90
N GLY A 140 -0.82 -14.42 -1.78
CA GLY A 140 -1.81 -15.09 -2.59
C GLY A 140 -3.24 -14.58 -2.43
N ASP A 141 -4.13 -15.11 -3.25
CA ASP A 141 -5.55 -14.77 -3.25
C ASP A 141 -6.25 -15.30 -1.98
N ASN A 142 -7.28 -14.61 -1.51
CA ASN A 142 -8.12 -15.00 -0.36
C ASN A 142 -7.35 -15.15 0.97
N CYS A 143 -6.18 -14.51 1.10
CA CYS A 143 -5.39 -14.53 2.33
C CYS A 143 -5.93 -13.59 3.41
N VAL A 144 -5.62 -13.92 4.66
CA VAL A 144 -5.81 -13.04 5.82
C VAL A 144 -4.48 -12.79 6.49
N ILE A 145 -4.08 -11.53 6.66
CA ILE A 145 -2.88 -11.13 7.38
C ILE A 145 -3.29 -10.61 8.75
N ALA A 146 -2.87 -11.28 9.81
CA ALA A 146 -3.21 -10.91 11.18
C ALA A 146 -2.61 -9.53 11.56
N ALA A 147 -3.32 -8.79 12.39
CA ALA A 147 -2.89 -7.48 12.89
C ALA A 147 -1.51 -7.52 13.58
N ASN A 148 -0.77 -6.42 13.52
CA ASN A 148 0.59 -6.25 14.05
C ASN A 148 1.65 -7.20 13.48
N SER A 149 1.43 -7.77 12.30
CA SER A 149 2.39 -8.62 11.59
C SER A 149 3.35 -7.79 10.74
N VAL A 150 4.63 -8.19 10.71
CA VAL A 150 5.56 -7.83 9.64
C VAL A 150 5.59 -8.98 8.62
N VAL A 151 5.31 -8.67 7.36
CA VAL A 151 5.17 -9.66 6.28
C VAL A 151 6.36 -9.56 5.35
N LYS A 152 7.01 -10.70 5.13
CA LYS A 152 8.08 -10.88 4.14
C LYS A 152 8.05 -12.28 3.55
N GLY A 153 8.27 -12.38 2.24
CA GLY A 153 8.35 -13.67 1.52
C GLY A 153 7.04 -14.03 0.82
N ASN A 154 6.84 -15.33 0.56
CA ASN A 154 5.70 -15.83 -0.18
C ASN A 154 4.64 -16.42 0.78
N ILE A 155 3.39 -15.96 0.65
CA ILE A 155 2.22 -16.45 1.39
C ILE A 155 1.26 -17.07 0.38
N GLU A 156 1.01 -18.37 0.51
CA GLU A 156 0.15 -19.12 -0.42
C GLU A 156 -1.32 -18.73 -0.32
N ASP A 157 -2.07 -18.92 -1.41
CA ASP A 157 -3.51 -18.65 -1.49
C ASP A 157 -4.28 -19.28 -0.31
N GLY A 158 -5.31 -18.57 0.18
CA GLY A 158 -6.20 -19.05 1.24
C GLY A 158 -5.55 -19.16 2.62
N THR A 159 -4.35 -18.59 2.81
CA THR A 159 -3.61 -18.67 4.08
C THR A 159 -4.03 -17.58 5.07
N ILE A 160 -4.14 -17.94 6.34
CA ILE A 160 -4.13 -16.98 7.46
C ILE A 160 -2.69 -16.85 7.97
N TYR A 161 -2.03 -15.74 7.64
CA TYR A 161 -0.68 -15.44 8.11
C TYR A 161 -0.70 -14.70 9.44
N ARG A 162 0.05 -15.21 10.42
CA ARG A 162 0.34 -14.53 11.68
C ARG A 162 1.83 -14.63 11.96
N GLU A 163 2.48 -13.49 12.15
CA GLU A 163 3.89 -13.46 12.56
C GLU A 163 4.05 -14.06 13.97
N LYS A 164 4.94 -15.04 14.11
CA LYS A 164 5.32 -15.62 15.40
C LYS A 164 6.50 -14.84 15.98
N LYS A 165 6.25 -14.01 16.99
CA LYS A 165 7.29 -13.24 17.67
C LYS A 165 7.98 -14.10 18.73
N TYR A 166 9.30 -14.20 18.66
CA TYR A 166 10.13 -14.84 19.69
C TYR A 166 10.74 -13.74 20.56
N ILE A 167 10.34 -13.69 21.82
CA ILE A 167 10.91 -12.75 22.79
C ILE A 167 12.18 -13.40 23.37
N LYS A 168 13.35 -12.86 23.04
CA LYS A 168 14.59 -13.19 23.76
C LYS A 168 14.71 -12.25 24.95
N THR A 169 14.62 -12.78 26.17
CA THR A 169 14.91 -12.04 27.40
C THR A 169 16.31 -12.39 27.89
N LYS A 170 17.00 -11.43 28.51
CA LYS A 170 18.25 -11.66 29.25
C LYS A 170 18.09 -11.05 30.63
N THR A 171 18.24 -11.85 31.68
CA THR A 171 18.27 -11.34 33.05
C THR A 171 19.61 -10.66 33.29
N ILE A 172 19.56 -9.40 33.72
CA ILE A 172 20.71 -8.69 34.26
C ILE A 172 20.67 -8.93 35.77
N LYS A 173 21.69 -9.59 36.32
CA LYS A 173 21.94 -9.61 37.77
C LYS A 173 22.79 -8.42 38.13
#